data_AF-A0A1Q6R1P9-F1
#
_entry.id   AF-A0A1Q6R1P9-F1
#
_cell.length_a   1.000
_cell.length_b   1.000
_cell.length_c   1.000
_cell.angle_alpha   90.00
_cell.angle_beta   90.00
_cell.angle_gamma   90.00
#
_symmetry.space_group_name_H-M   'P 1'
#
loop_
_entity.id
_entity.type
_entity.pdbx_description
1 polymer ?
#
loop_
_entity_poly.entity_id
_entity_poly.type
_entity_poly.pdbx_seq_one_letter_code
_entity_poly.pdbx_strand_id
1 'polypeptide(L)'
;MVTHLLRQGFDFLRQDDPNFATVFLTNLGSIKCPSVYHHLNNYGSSSIMAAIGTIRKSEKIAGDGSREVRDVVDIGFTLDERIADGFYFARSLKIIQHLLTHPELLELPLNQEVACG
;
A
#
# COMPACT_ATOMS: atom_id res chain seq x y z
N MET A 1 39.95 4.79 2.98
CA MET A 1 39.87 3.32 3.06
C MET A 1 39.03 2.85 4.26
N VAL A 2 39.29 3.34 5.49
CA VAL A 2 38.52 2.99 6.71
C VAL A 2 37.03 3.40 6.62
N THR A 3 36.74 4.60 6.11
CA THR A 3 35.35 5.09 5.92
C THR A 3 34.56 4.27 4.90
N HIS A 4 35.24 3.67 3.91
CA HIS A 4 34.60 2.85 2.90
C HIS A 4 34.24 1.47 3.45
N LEU A 5 35.14 0.86 4.24
CA LEU A 5 34.88 -0.41 4.93
C LEU A 5 33.78 -0.29 6.00
N LEU A 6 33.76 0.80 6.78
CA LEU A 6 32.68 1.04 7.74
C LEU A 6 31.32 1.26 7.06
N ARG A 7 31.31 1.95 5.91
CA ARG A 7 30.09 2.12 5.11
C ARG A 7 29.60 0.80 4.55
N GLN A 8 30.48 -0.03 3.99
CA GLN A 8 30.13 -1.38 3.53
C GLN A 8 29.58 -2.27 4.66
N GLY A 9 30.15 -2.21 5.86
CA GLY A 9 29.65 -2.96 7.01
C GLY A 9 28.26 -2.50 7.50
N PHE A 10 27.96 -1.20 7.44
CA PHE A 10 26.64 -0.66 7.76
C PHE A 10 25.61 -0.93 6.67
N ASP A 11 26.01 -0.87 5.40
CA ASP A 11 25.15 -1.16 4.26
C ASP A 11 24.71 -2.63 4.25
N PHE A 12 25.59 -3.54 4.68
CA PHE A 12 25.26 -4.96 4.89
C PHE A 12 24.12 -5.15 5.88
N LEU A 13 24.13 -4.44 7.02
CA LEU A 13 23.06 -4.54 8.02
C LEU A 13 21.73 -3.92 7.56
N ARG A 14 21.76 -2.99 6.61
CA ARG A 14 20.55 -2.36 6.06
C ARG A 14 19.91 -3.14 4.93
N GLN A 15 20.70 -3.73 4.05
CA GLN A 15 20.19 -4.37 2.82
C GLN A 15 19.14 -5.44 3.10
N ASP A 16 19.34 -6.21 4.17
CA ASP A 16 18.46 -7.32 4.54
C ASP A 16 17.41 -6.94 5.60
N ASP A 17 17.39 -5.68 6.06
CA ASP A 17 16.44 -5.20 7.04
C ASP A 17 15.22 -4.57 6.36
N PRO A 18 14.03 -5.20 6.48
CA PRO A 18 12.83 -4.76 5.75
C PRO A 18 12.32 -3.38 6.20
N ASN A 19 12.83 -2.83 7.30
CA ASN A 19 12.50 -1.46 7.71
C ASN A 19 13.17 -0.40 6.79
N PHE A 20 14.21 -0.75 6.03
CA PHE A 20 14.85 0.14 5.04
C PHE A 20 14.23 0.02 3.65
N ALA A 21 12.90 0.03 3.58
CA ALA A 21 12.11 0.11 2.36
C ALA A 21 11.40 1.48 2.25
N THR A 22 10.77 1.77 1.11
CA THR A 22 9.86 2.94 0.97
C THR A 22 8.47 2.62 1.49
N VAL A 23 7.94 1.44 1.10
CA VAL A 23 6.62 0.93 1.48
C VAL A 23 6.80 -0.40 2.18
N PHE A 24 6.15 -0.57 3.31
CA PHE A 24 6.05 -1.86 4.00
C PHE A 24 4.62 -2.39 3.82
N LEU A 25 4.49 -3.58 3.21
CA LEU A 25 3.21 -4.22 2.92
C LEU A 25 3.08 -5.51 3.71
N THR A 26 1.98 -5.65 4.46
CA THR A 26 1.64 -6.89 5.17
C THR A 26 0.34 -7.49 4.64
N ASN A 27 0.36 -8.79 4.35
CA ASN A 27 -0.82 -9.54 3.93
C ASN A 27 -1.36 -10.37 5.10
N LEU A 28 -2.08 -9.70 6.01
CA LEU A 28 -2.76 -10.33 7.13
C LEU A 28 -3.90 -11.26 6.67
N GLY A 29 -4.44 -11.02 5.48
CA GLY A 29 -5.42 -11.90 4.84
C GLY A 29 -4.94 -13.33 4.63
N SER A 30 -3.64 -13.53 4.40
CA SER A 30 -3.05 -14.87 4.24
C SER A 30 -3.21 -15.77 5.48
N ILE A 31 -3.35 -15.17 6.66
CA ILE A 31 -3.55 -15.85 7.95
C ILE A 31 -4.96 -15.60 8.52
N LYS A 32 -5.90 -15.15 7.69
CA LYS A 32 -7.32 -14.91 8.04
C LYS A 32 -7.52 -13.80 9.08
N CYS A 33 -6.60 -12.83 9.15
CA CYS A 33 -6.76 -11.65 9.99
C CYS A 33 -7.39 -10.47 9.21
N PRO A 34 -8.17 -9.60 9.87
CA PRO A 34 -8.65 -8.36 9.26
C PRO A 34 -7.47 -7.40 9.03
N SER A 35 -7.71 -6.38 8.19
CA SER A 35 -6.75 -5.28 8.05
C SER A 35 -6.67 -4.45 9.33
N VAL A 36 -5.53 -3.81 9.56
CA VAL A 36 -5.25 -2.93 10.71
C VAL A 36 -4.48 -1.70 10.27
N TYR A 37 -4.45 -0.67 11.11
CA TYR A 37 -3.53 0.45 10.96
C TYR A 37 -2.26 0.17 11.76
N HIS A 38 -1.18 -0.19 11.08
CA HIS A 38 0.13 -0.31 11.71
C HIS A 38 0.72 1.07 11.92
N HIS A 39 1.41 1.28 13.05
CA HIS A 39 2.16 2.52 13.27
C HIS A 39 3.32 2.63 12.28
N LEU A 40 3.68 3.86 11.93
CA LEU A 40 4.96 4.12 11.27
C LEU A 40 6.09 3.78 12.23
N ASN A 41 7.13 3.13 11.70
CA ASN A 41 8.33 2.84 12.47
C ASN A 41 9.26 4.05 12.43
N ASN A 42 9.78 4.47 13.59
CA ASN A 42 10.82 5.51 13.65
C ASN A 42 12.22 4.96 13.30
N TYR A 43 12.33 3.64 13.12
CA TYR A 43 13.53 2.96 12.64
C TYR A 43 13.35 2.54 11.19
N GLY A 44 14.37 2.79 10.36
CA GLY A 44 14.34 2.52 8.93
C GLY A 44 14.02 3.74 8.08
N SER A 45 13.53 3.49 6.86
CA SER A 45 13.14 4.53 5.89
C SER A 45 11.68 4.41 5.43
N SER A 46 10.93 3.45 5.95
CA SER A 46 9.54 3.22 5.54
C SER A 46 8.65 4.38 5.96
N SER A 47 8.09 5.07 4.97
CA SER A 47 7.19 6.23 5.17
C SER A 47 5.73 5.87 4.89
N ILE A 48 5.48 4.64 4.43
CA ILE A 48 4.18 4.13 4.03
C ILE A 48 4.05 2.72 4.56
N MET A 49 3.02 2.47 5.35
CA MET A 49 2.67 1.17 5.86
C MET A 49 1.28 0.78 5.37
N ALA A 50 1.17 -0.39 4.75
CA ALA A 50 -0.07 -0.89 4.16
C ALA A 50 -0.39 -2.30 4.67
N ALA A 51 -1.63 -2.54 5.08
CA ALA A 51 -2.09 -3.83 5.59
C ALA A 51 -3.28 -4.35 4.79
N ILE A 52 -3.11 -5.48 4.10
CA ILE A 52 -4.19 -6.16 3.37
C ILE A 52 -4.87 -7.16 4.32
N GLY A 53 -6.17 -6.99 4.52
CA GLY A 53 -6.98 -7.88 5.32
C GLY A 53 -7.44 -9.13 4.56
N THR A 54 -8.26 -9.94 5.24
CA THR A 54 -8.91 -11.11 4.64
C THR A 54 -9.95 -10.70 3.60
N ILE A 55 -9.89 -11.32 2.42
CA ILE A 55 -10.94 -11.20 1.39
C ILE A 55 -12.21 -11.87 1.92
N ARG A 56 -13.35 -11.18 1.83
CA ARG A 56 -14.65 -11.67 2.27
C ARG A 56 -15.73 -11.37 1.24
N LYS A 57 -16.84 -12.11 1.29
CA LYS A 57 -18.05 -11.79 0.55
C LYS A 57 -18.81 -10.65 1.23
N SER A 58 -19.29 -9.68 0.47
CA SER A 58 -20.17 -8.61 0.95
C SER A 58 -21.25 -8.31 -0.09
N GLU A 59 -22.48 -8.08 0.36
CA GLU A 59 -23.50 -7.45 -0.49
C GLU A 59 -23.08 -6.02 -0.80
N LYS A 60 -23.18 -5.64 -2.08
CA LYS A 60 -22.99 -4.29 -2.59
C LYS A 60 -24.17 -3.92 -3.48
N ILE A 61 -24.54 -2.65 -3.45
CA ILE A 61 -25.57 -2.09 -4.31
C ILE A 61 -24.86 -1.56 -5.55
N ALA A 62 -25.24 -2.06 -6.72
CA ALA A 62 -24.73 -1.59 -8.00
C ALA A 62 -25.36 -0.23 -8.38
N GLY A 63 -24.80 0.43 -9.39
CA GLY A 63 -25.29 1.73 -9.86
C GLY A 63 -26.73 1.72 -10.38
N ASP A 64 -27.24 0.55 -10.79
CA ASP A 64 -28.63 0.33 -11.22
C ASP A 64 -29.59 -0.02 -10.07
N GLY A 65 -29.10 -0.06 -8.82
CA GLY A 65 -29.88 -0.40 -7.63
C GLY A 65 -30.00 -1.90 -7.36
N SER A 66 -29.44 -2.78 -8.20
CA SER A 66 -29.40 -4.21 -7.94
C SER A 66 -28.44 -4.55 -6.80
N ARG A 67 -28.70 -5.68 -6.10
CA ARG A 67 -27.81 -6.19 -5.06
C ARG A 67 -26.96 -7.32 -5.61
N GLU A 68 -25.65 -7.20 -5.43
CA GLU A 68 -24.69 -8.21 -5.85
C GLU A 68 -23.79 -8.60 -4.69
N VAL A 69 -23.49 -9.90 -4.58
CA VAL A 69 -22.47 -10.39 -3.65
C VAL A 69 -21.12 -10.35 -4.34
N ARG A 70 -20.19 -9.55 -3.82
CA ARG A 70 -18.84 -9.39 -4.37
C ARG A 70 -17.77 -9.74 -3.35
N ASP A 71 -16.60 -10.14 -3.85
CA ASP A 71 -15.39 -10.21 -3.03
C ASP A 71 -14.92 -8.79 -2.70
N VAL A 72 -14.68 -8.55 -1.41
CA VAL A 72 -14.19 -7.27 -0.89
C VAL A 72 -13.04 -7.50 0.06
N VAL A 73 -12.12 -6.55 0.10
CA VAL A 73 -10.99 -6.53 1.02
C VAL A 73 -10.83 -5.12 1.56
N ASP A 74 -10.52 -5.01 2.84
CA ASP A 74 -10.12 -3.75 3.43
C ASP A 74 -8.59 -3.65 3.40
N ILE A 75 -8.08 -2.48 3.05
CA ILE A 75 -6.66 -2.16 3.07
C ILE A 75 -6.46 -0.92 3.92
N GLY A 76 -5.73 -1.07 5.03
CA GLY A 76 -5.38 0.01 5.93
C GLY A 76 -4.07 0.64 5.49
N PHE A 77 -4.03 1.97 5.41
CA PHE A 77 -2.82 2.74 5.11
C PHE A 77 -2.51 3.67 6.28
N THR A 78 -1.26 3.65 6.72
CA THR A 78 -0.68 4.67 7.62
C THR A 78 0.45 5.35 6.86
N LEU A 79 0.36 6.67 6.74
CA LEU A 79 1.20 7.47 5.85
C LEU A 79 1.90 8.56 6.65
N ASP A 80 3.18 8.77 6.38
CA ASP A 80 3.99 9.79 7.02
C ASP A 80 3.64 11.19 6.51
N GLU A 81 3.02 12.01 7.34
CA GLU A 81 2.59 13.36 6.96
C GLU A 81 3.76 14.31 6.67
N ARG A 82 4.99 13.94 7.03
CA ARG A 82 6.19 14.76 6.77
C ARG A 82 6.60 14.70 5.30
N ILE A 83 6.21 13.65 4.57
CA ILE A 83 6.57 13.51 3.14
C ILE A 83 5.51 14.10 2.21
N ALA A 84 4.24 14.17 2.64
CA ALA A 84 3.14 14.81 1.92
C ALA A 84 1.94 15.00 2.86
N ASP A 85 0.98 15.83 2.43
CA ASP A 85 -0.26 16.06 3.18
C ASP A 85 -1.40 15.11 2.76
N GLY A 86 -2.52 15.23 3.46
CA GLY A 86 -3.74 14.46 3.18
C GLY A 86 -4.36 14.72 1.80
N PHE A 87 -4.13 15.87 1.18
CA PHE A 87 -4.67 16.16 -0.16
C PHE A 87 -3.98 15.29 -1.21
N TYR A 88 -2.64 15.20 -1.17
CA TYR A 88 -1.89 14.32 -2.05
C TYR A 88 -2.19 12.85 -1.75
N PHE A 89 -2.20 12.45 -0.48
CA PHE A 89 -2.48 11.06 -0.11
C PHE A 89 -3.87 10.60 -0.51
N ALA A 90 -4.91 11.41 -0.29
CA ALA A 90 -6.27 11.05 -0.69
C ALA A 90 -6.40 10.84 -2.20
N ARG A 91 -5.75 11.70 -3.01
CA ARG A 91 -5.73 11.52 -4.48
C ARG A 91 -4.98 10.27 -4.90
N SER A 92 -3.81 10.00 -4.33
CA SER A 92 -3.02 8.80 -4.63
C SER A 92 -3.76 7.51 -4.25
N LEU A 93 -4.39 7.47 -3.07
CA LEU A 93 -5.15 6.29 -2.62
C LEU A 93 -6.40 6.05 -3.49
N LYS A 94 -7.04 7.09 -4.02
CA LYS A 94 -8.14 6.94 -4.99
C LYS A 94 -7.66 6.26 -6.28
N ILE A 95 -6.49 6.64 -6.79
CA ILE A 95 -5.91 5.99 -7.98
C ILE A 95 -5.63 4.52 -7.69
N ILE A 96 -5.03 4.20 -6.53
CA ILE A 96 -4.79 2.81 -6.12
C ILE A 96 -6.11 2.03 -6.05
N GLN A 97 -7.14 2.59 -5.40
CA GLN A 97 -8.46 1.97 -5.33
C GLN A 97 -9.07 1.76 -6.73
N HIS A 98 -8.95 2.74 -7.62
CA HIS A 98 -9.46 2.65 -8.99
C HIS A 98 -8.75 1.53 -9.77
N LEU A 99 -7.42 1.46 -9.74
CA LEU A 99 -6.66 0.40 -10.39
C LEU A 99 -6.97 -0.98 -9.83
N LEU A 100 -7.16 -1.12 -8.51
CA LEU A 100 -7.51 -2.40 -7.90
C LEU A 100 -8.95 -2.85 -8.23
N THR A 101 -9.85 -1.91 -8.52
CA THR A 101 -11.23 -2.21 -8.92
C THR A 101 -11.40 -2.35 -10.44
N HIS A 102 -10.40 -1.91 -11.21
CA HIS A 102 -10.31 -1.98 -12.67
C HIS A 102 -8.91 -2.47 -13.11
N PRO A 103 -8.55 -3.74 -12.81
CA PRO A 103 -7.20 -4.26 -13.04
C PRO A 103 -6.79 -4.25 -14.51
N GLU A 104 -7.74 -4.25 -15.45
CA GLU A 104 -7.48 -4.12 -16.89
C GLU A 104 -6.73 -2.83 -17.26
N LEU A 105 -6.81 -1.78 -16.43
CA LEU A 105 -6.07 -0.54 -16.63
C LEU A 105 -4.55 -0.71 -16.45
N LEU A 106 -4.12 -1.75 -15.74
CA LEU A 106 -2.70 -2.06 -15.55
C LEU A 106 -2.03 -2.61 -16.82
N GLU A 107 -2.82 -3.03 -17.81
CA GLU A 107 -2.34 -3.50 -19.12
C GLU A 107 -2.07 -2.34 -20.11
N LEU A 108 -2.48 -1.12 -19.76
CA LEU A 108 -2.24 0.07 -20.58
C LEU A 108 -0.76 0.49 -20.50
N PRO A 109 -0.24 1.19 -21.53
CA PRO A 109 1.12 1.73 -21.49
C PRO A 109 1.36 2.62 -20.26
N LEU A 110 2.52 2.49 -19.61
CA LEU A 110 2.87 3.20 -18.37
C LEU A 110 2.78 4.74 -18.48
N ASN A 111 2.97 5.29 -19.68
CA ASN A 111 2.91 6.74 -19.93
C ASN A 111 1.48 7.25 -20.15
N GLN A 112 0.48 6.37 -20.17
CA GLN A 112 -0.92 6.76 -20.28
C GLN A 112 -1.44 7.16 -18.91
N GLU A 113 -2.04 8.35 -18.83
CA GLU A 113 -2.61 8.86 -17.59
C GLU A 113 -3.82 8.02 -17.15
N VAL A 114 -3.84 7.65 -15.87
CA VAL A 114 -4.98 6.99 -15.23
C VAL A 114 -5.93 8.07 -14.75
N ALA A 115 -6.98 8.34 -15.52
CA ALA A 115 -8.03 9.29 -15.14
C ALA A 115 -8.92 8.67 -14.04
N CYS A 116 -8.76 9.13 -12.80
CA CYS A 116 -9.68 8.83 -11.71
C CYS A 116 -10.58 10.05 -11.46
N GLY A 117 -11.91 9.87 -11.52
CA GLY A 117 -12.91 10.92 -11.22
C GLY A 117 -12.92 11.36 -9.76
#